data_AF-A0A3Q1FRV5-F1
#
_entry.id   AF-A0A3Q1FRV5-F1
#
_cell.length_a   1.000
_cell.length_b   1.000
_cell.length_c   1.000
_cell.angle_alpha   90.00
_cell.angle_beta   90.00
_cell.angle_gamma   90.00
#
_symmetry.space_group_name_H-M   'P 1'
#
loop_
_entity.id
_entity.type
_entity.pdbx_description
1 polymer ?
#
loop_
_entity_poly.entity_id
_entity_poly.type
_entity_poly.pdbx_seq_one_letter_code
_entity_poly.pdbx_strand_id
1 'polypeptide(L)'
;PLRLVNSTSRCSGRVEVFYNGLWGTVCDDIWGPNNALVVCRQLGCGEVLGAPNQAHFGHGSGPIWLDEVQCSGNESSITECAHEGFGSHDCYHGEDAGVVCECAHGGLGSH
;
A
#
# COMPACT_ATOMS: atom_id res chain seq x y z
N PRO A 1 3.06 -9.34 6.64
CA PRO A 1 1.60 -9.24 6.39
C PRO A 1 1.23 -7.84 5.89
N LEU A 2 0.13 -7.71 5.16
CA LEU A 2 -0.32 -6.46 4.53
C LEU A 2 -1.82 -6.27 4.81
N ARG A 3 -2.25 -5.04 5.06
CA ARG A 3 -3.68 -4.67 5.12
C ARG A 3 -3.92 -3.29 4.53
N LEU A 4 -5.16 -3.05 4.11
CA LEU A 4 -5.65 -1.73 3.73
C LEU A 4 -6.58 -1.20 4.81
N VAL A 5 -6.41 0.07 5.18
CA VAL A 5 -7.15 0.70 6.28
C VAL A 5 -7.89 1.95 5.80
N ASN A 6 -8.98 2.26 6.48
CA ASN A 6 -9.77 3.49 6.31
C ASN A 6 -10.46 3.62 4.94
N SER A 7 -10.99 2.49 4.46
CA SER A 7 -11.91 2.39 3.34
C SER A 7 -12.97 1.34 3.65
N THR A 8 -14.14 1.42 3.00
CA THR A 8 -15.17 0.37 3.06
C THR A 8 -14.87 -0.82 2.14
N SER A 9 -13.91 -0.66 1.23
CA SER A 9 -13.48 -1.69 0.29
C SER A 9 -12.29 -2.47 0.83
N ARG A 10 -12.25 -3.78 0.56
CA ARG A 10 -11.07 -4.62 0.85
C ARG A 10 -9.88 -4.35 -0.10
N CYS A 11 -10.12 -3.62 -1.18
CA CYS A 11 -9.18 -3.35 -2.27
C CYS A 11 -8.84 -1.86 -2.41
N SER A 12 -9.15 -1.03 -1.42
CA SER A 12 -8.62 0.33 -1.33
C SER A 12 -8.36 0.73 0.11
N GLY A 13 -7.48 1.69 0.32
CA GLY A 13 -7.16 2.21 1.65
C GLY A 13 -5.69 2.57 1.81
N ARG A 14 -5.34 3.09 2.99
CA ARG A 14 -3.96 3.31 3.42
C ARG A 14 -3.24 1.97 3.52
N VAL A 15 -2.02 1.91 3.01
CA VAL A 15 -1.20 0.71 3.04
C VAL A 15 -0.53 0.58 4.41
N GLU A 16 -0.76 -0.55 5.07
CA GLU A 16 -0.06 -0.88 6.31
C GLU A 16 0.58 -2.27 6.22
N VAL A 17 1.82 -2.37 6.69
CA VAL A 17 2.60 -3.61 6.74
C VAL A 17 2.87 -4.01 8.19
N PHE A 18 2.94 -5.32 8.44
CA PHE A 18 3.26 -5.86 9.75
C PHE A 18 4.72 -6.30 9.78
N TYR A 19 5.51 -5.65 10.62
CA TYR A 19 6.93 -5.92 10.84
C TYR A 19 7.25 -5.81 12.33
N ASN A 20 8.12 -6.70 12.82
CA ASN A 20 8.57 -6.73 14.21
C ASN A 20 7.44 -6.63 15.27
N GLY A 21 6.31 -7.30 15.03
CA GLY A 21 5.20 -7.36 15.99
C GLY A 21 4.22 -6.18 15.93
N LEU A 22 4.44 -5.18 15.07
CA LEU A 22 3.62 -3.97 14.99
C LEU A 22 3.18 -3.68 13.55
N TRP A 23 1.98 -3.12 13.43
CA TRP A 23 1.51 -2.50 12.20
C TRP A 23 2.13 -1.11 12.07
N GLY A 24 2.53 -0.76 10.85
CA GLY A 24 3.04 0.56 10.49
C GLY A 24 2.71 0.88 9.03
N THR A 25 2.83 2.15 8.69
CA THR A 25 2.45 2.69 7.37
C THR A 25 3.61 2.63 6.38
N VAL A 26 3.36 3.11 5.16
CA VAL A 26 4.33 3.22 4.07
C VAL A 26 4.33 4.68 3.62
N CYS A 27 5.51 5.29 3.48
CA CYS A 27 5.62 6.65 2.96
C CYS A 27 5.31 6.70 1.46
N ASP A 28 4.83 7.85 1.00
CA ASP A 28 4.44 8.10 -0.39
C ASP A 28 5.55 8.69 -1.28
N ASP A 29 6.74 8.89 -0.73
CA ASP A 29 7.90 9.29 -1.51
C ASP A 29 8.17 8.25 -2.60
N ILE A 30 8.25 8.75 -3.84
CA ILE A 30 8.33 7.99 -5.10
C ILE A 30 7.26 6.89 -5.27
N TRP A 31 6.15 6.98 -4.53
CA TRP A 31 5.04 6.04 -4.62
C TRP A 31 4.32 6.12 -5.96
N GLY A 32 4.21 4.97 -6.64
CA GLY A 32 3.70 4.93 -7.99
C GLY A 32 2.93 3.67 -8.37
N PRO A 33 2.57 3.56 -9.67
CA PRO A 33 1.73 2.48 -10.18
C PRO A 33 2.29 1.07 -9.94
N ASN A 34 3.61 0.89 -10.01
CA ASN A 34 4.22 -0.43 -9.77
C ASN A 34 4.10 -0.86 -8.30
N ASN A 35 4.19 0.09 -7.35
CA ASN A 35 3.98 -0.21 -5.94
C ASN A 35 2.53 -0.63 -5.70
N ALA A 36 1.59 0.14 -6.25
CA ALA A 36 0.17 -0.20 -6.19
C ALA A 36 -0.11 -1.55 -6.85
N LEU A 37 0.54 -1.87 -7.98
CA LEU A 37 0.41 -3.16 -8.66
C LEU A 37 0.80 -4.33 -7.77
N VAL A 38 1.95 -4.24 -7.10
CA VAL A 38 2.40 -5.27 -6.16
C VAL A 38 1.41 -5.42 -5.00
N VAL A 39 0.94 -4.31 -4.41
CA VAL A 39 -0.03 -4.34 -3.29
C VAL A 39 -1.37 -4.96 -3.73
N CYS A 40 -1.92 -4.51 -4.86
CA CYS A 40 -3.19 -5.03 -5.40
C CYS A 40 -3.10 -6.53 -5.67
N ARG A 41 -1.99 -6.98 -6.29
CA ARG A 41 -1.75 -8.40 -6.54
C ARG A 41 -1.53 -9.20 -5.26
N GLN A 42 -0.78 -8.66 -4.30
CA GLN A 42 -0.53 -9.30 -3.00
C GLN A 42 -1.84 -9.55 -2.23
N LEU A 43 -2.83 -8.68 -2.39
CA LEU A 43 -4.16 -8.80 -1.77
C LEU A 43 -5.14 -9.68 -2.58
N GLY A 44 -4.76 -10.11 -3.79
CA GLY A 44 -5.67 -10.80 -4.71
C GLY A 44 -6.81 -9.91 -5.18
N CYS A 45 -6.57 -8.60 -5.29
CA CYS A 45 -7.46 -7.64 -5.95
C CYS A 45 -7.21 -7.61 -7.46
N GLY A 46 -8.04 -6.87 -8.19
CA GLY A 46 -7.93 -6.72 -9.64
C GLY A 46 -6.94 -5.62 -10.04
N GLU A 47 -7.23 -4.96 -11.15
CA GLU A 47 -6.35 -3.94 -11.74
C GLU A 47 -6.10 -2.75 -10.81
N VAL A 48 -4.97 -2.07 -11.00
CA VAL A 48 -4.65 -0.82 -10.30
C VAL A 48 -5.49 0.31 -10.87
N LEU A 49 -6.26 0.95 -10.01
CA LEU A 49 -7.04 2.14 -10.36
C LEU A 49 -6.37 3.43 -9.86
N GLY A 50 -5.51 3.34 -8.85
CA GLY A 50 -4.75 4.49 -8.34
C GLY A 50 -3.73 4.16 -7.26
N ALA A 51 -2.76 5.06 -7.12
CA ALA A 51 -1.71 5.05 -6.09
C ALA A 51 -1.77 6.38 -5.31
N PRO A 52 -2.82 6.62 -4.51
CA PRO A 52 -2.98 7.87 -3.78
C PRO A 52 -1.87 8.09 -2.76
N ASN A 53 -1.54 9.37 -2.55
CA ASN A 53 -0.52 9.88 -1.64
C ASN A 53 -1.15 10.90 -0.66
N GLN A 54 -0.32 11.58 0.10
CA GLN A 54 -0.62 12.65 1.04
C GLN A 54 -1.72 12.27 2.04
N ALA A 55 -1.60 11.06 2.61
CA ALA A 55 -2.56 10.51 3.55
C ALA A 55 -4.02 10.62 3.05
N HIS A 56 -4.27 10.34 1.77
CA HIS A 56 -5.61 10.41 1.16
C HIS A 56 -6.67 9.63 1.95
N PHE A 57 -6.29 8.48 2.49
CA PHE A 57 -7.14 7.66 3.37
C PHE A 57 -6.95 8.00 4.84
N GLY A 58 -6.61 9.25 5.15
CA GLY A 58 -6.28 9.71 6.49
C GLY A 58 -4.93 9.20 7.01
N HIS A 59 -4.45 9.89 8.04
CA HIS A 59 -3.18 9.59 8.70
C HIS A 59 -3.27 8.26 9.43
N GLY A 60 -2.20 7.49 9.38
CA GLY A 60 -1.95 6.38 10.27
C GLY A 60 -1.39 6.83 11.62
N SER A 61 -0.83 5.86 12.33
CA SER A 61 -0.21 6.08 13.63
C SER A 61 0.83 5.01 13.89
N GLY A 62 1.86 5.33 14.68
CA GLY A 62 2.91 4.39 15.06
C GLY A 62 4.10 4.49 14.12
N PRO A 63 4.77 3.37 13.81
CA PRO A 63 5.93 3.39 12.93
C PRO A 63 5.53 3.61 11.46
N ILE A 64 6.38 4.27 10.70
CA ILE A 64 6.39 4.22 9.23
C ILE A 64 7.45 3.18 8.88
N TRP A 65 7.04 2.09 8.22
CA TRP A 65 7.90 0.93 8.03
C TRP A 65 8.71 0.96 6.76
N LEU A 66 8.17 1.53 5.69
CA LEU A 66 8.80 1.53 4.39
C LEU A 66 8.79 2.95 3.83
N ASP A 67 9.88 3.29 3.16
CA ASP A 67 10.10 4.57 2.47
C ASP A 67 10.91 4.32 1.19
N GLU A 68 10.81 5.26 0.25
CA GLU A 68 11.36 5.20 -1.11
C GLU A 68 11.14 3.84 -1.79
N VAL A 69 9.91 3.31 -1.67
CA VAL A 69 9.62 1.97 -2.15
C VAL A 69 9.63 1.95 -3.67
N GLN A 70 10.47 1.11 -4.26
CA GLN A 70 10.65 0.99 -5.71
C GLN A 70 10.43 -0.45 -6.15
N CYS A 71 9.22 -0.71 -6.63
CA CYS A 71 8.85 -1.99 -7.21
C CYS A 71 9.09 -2.00 -8.73
N SER A 72 9.55 -3.14 -9.23
CA SER A 72 9.53 -3.47 -10.66
C SER A 72 8.13 -3.87 -11.14
N GLY A 73 7.23 -4.24 -10.21
CA GLY A 73 5.88 -4.74 -10.48
C GLY A 73 5.78 -6.26 -10.41
N ASN A 74 6.91 -6.95 -10.24
CA ASN A 74 7.01 -8.40 -10.27
C ASN A 74 7.19 -9.03 -8.88
N GLU A 75 7.39 -8.23 -7.85
CA GLU A 75 7.57 -8.66 -6.46
C GLU A 75 6.30 -9.30 -5.89
N SER A 76 6.45 -10.38 -5.12
CA SER A 76 5.29 -11.08 -4.55
C SER A 76 4.69 -10.32 -3.37
N SER A 77 5.52 -9.51 -2.71
CA SER A 77 5.12 -8.62 -1.61
C SER A 77 5.78 -7.25 -1.72
N ILE A 78 5.09 -6.22 -1.23
CA ILE A 78 5.63 -4.85 -1.17
C ILE A 78 6.92 -4.76 -0.35
N THR A 79 7.12 -5.64 0.64
CA THR A 79 8.34 -5.69 1.46
C THR A 79 9.53 -6.34 0.74
N GLU A 80 9.35 -6.85 -0.48
CA GLU A 80 10.43 -7.40 -1.32
C GLU A 80 10.93 -6.39 -2.36
N CYS A 81 10.20 -5.28 -2.54
CA CYS A 81 10.65 -4.18 -3.40
C CYS A 81 11.91 -3.53 -2.82
N ALA A 82 12.66 -2.79 -3.63
CA ALA A 82 13.73 -1.96 -3.08
C ALA A 82 13.12 -0.88 -2.19
N HIS A 83 13.72 -0.62 -1.02
CA HIS A 83 13.30 0.40 -0.06
C HIS A 83 14.49 0.72 0.87
N GLU A 84 14.42 1.79 1.66
CA GLU A 84 15.53 2.25 2.52
C GLU A 84 15.87 1.33 3.73
N GLY A 85 15.19 0.19 3.84
CA GLY A 85 15.17 -0.64 5.05
C GLY A 85 14.00 -0.33 5.98
N PHE A 86 13.71 -1.23 6.91
CA PHE A 86 12.54 -1.10 7.78
C PHE A 86 12.73 0.01 8.82
N GLY A 87 11.81 0.97 8.86
CA GLY A 87 11.83 2.08 9.83
C GLY A 87 12.89 3.15 9.56
N SER A 88 13.58 3.09 8.40
CA SER A 88 14.36 4.21 7.87
C SER A 88 13.46 5.02 6.97
N HIS A 89 13.25 6.29 7.32
CA HIS A 89 12.44 7.25 6.58
C HIS A 89 12.70 8.67 7.10
N ASP A 90 12.40 9.69 6.31
CA ASP A 90 12.30 11.08 6.79
C ASP A 90 10.87 11.64 6.78
N CYS A 91 9.90 10.78 6.44
CA CYS A 91 8.49 11.12 6.36
C CYS A 91 7.77 11.27 7.72
N TYR A 92 6.59 11.88 7.68
CA TYR A 92 5.56 11.90 8.73
C TYR A 92 4.23 11.34 8.19
N HIS A 93 3.25 11.06 9.08
CA HIS A 93 1.98 10.44 8.66
C HIS A 93 1.07 11.28 7.74
N GLY A 94 1.47 12.51 7.38
CA GLY A 94 0.83 13.24 6.29
C GLY A 94 1.21 12.68 4.91
N GLU A 95 2.22 11.81 4.84
CA GLU A 95 2.78 11.20 3.64
C GLU A 95 2.45 9.70 3.57
N ASP A 96 1.43 9.25 4.29
CA ASP A 96 1.06 7.83 4.24
C ASP A 96 0.44 7.47 2.88
N ALA A 97 1.04 6.48 2.23
CA ALA A 97 0.63 5.97 0.93
C ALA A 97 -0.65 5.13 1.01
N GLY A 98 -1.43 5.17 -0.07
CA GLY A 98 -2.61 4.34 -0.26
C GLY A 98 -2.63 3.65 -1.61
N VAL A 99 -3.60 2.75 -1.77
CA VAL A 99 -3.91 2.12 -3.06
C VAL A 99 -5.41 2.14 -3.34
N VAL A 100 -5.75 2.12 -4.61
CA VAL A 100 -7.09 1.80 -5.10
C VAL A 100 -6.93 0.74 -6.18
N CYS A 101 -7.51 -0.42 -5.94
CA CYS A 101 -7.57 -1.52 -6.89
C CYS A 101 -9.03 -1.80 -7.24
N GLU A 102 -9.25 -2.48 -8.35
CA GLU A 102 -10.53 -3.07 -8.65
C GLU A 102 -10.85 -4.13 -7.58
N CYS A 103 -12.02 -4.01 -6.96
CA CYS A 103 -12.56 -5.12 -6.19
C CYS A 103 -12.89 -6.24 -7.16
N ALA A 104 -12.02 -7.24 -7.24
CA ALA A 104 -12.38 -8.51 -7.83
C ALA A 104 -13.54 -9.09 -7.01
N HIS A 105 -14.77 -8.79 -7.44
CA HIS A 105 -15.94 -9.57 -7.12
C HIS A 105 -15.68 -10.95 -7.70
N GLY A 106 -15.58 -11.97 -6.85
CA GLY A 106 -15.86 -13.33 -7.30
C GLY A 106 -17.17 -13.28 -8.09
N GLY A 107 -17.11 -13.69 -9.36
CA GLY A 107 -17.93 -13.14 -10.44
C GLY A 107 -19.40 -12.89 -10.13
N LEU A 108 -19.87 -11.68 -10.47
CA LEU A 108 -21.24 -11.43 -10.89
C LEU A 108 -21.21 -10.18 -11.79
N GLY A 109 -21.82 -10.34 -12.96
CA GLY A 109 -21.57 -9.55 -14.16
C GLY A 109 -22.05 -8.11 -14.13
N SER A 110 -21.64 -7.40 -15.18
CA SER A 110 -22.20 -6.14 -15.65
C SER A 110 -23.73 -6.15 -15.63
N HIS A 111 -24.31 -5.11 -15.06
CA HIS A 111 -25.56 -4.50 -15.53
C HIS A 111 -25.45 -2.99 -15.42
#